data_AF-A0A125RCN5-F1
#
_entry.id   AF-A0A125RCN5-F1
#
_cell.length_a   1.000
_cell.length_b   1.000
_cell.length_c   1.000
_cell.angle_alpha   90.00
_cell.angle_beta   90.00
_cell.angle_gamma   90.00
#
_symmetry.space_group_name_H-M   'P 1'
#
loop_
_entity.id
_entity.type
_entity.pdbx_description
1 polymer ?
#
loop_
_entity_poly.entity_id
_entity_poly.type
_entity_poly.pdbx_seq_one_letter_code
_entity_poly.pdbx_strand_id
1 'polypeptide(L)'
;MDIILKNDNSQKAFLSEDTFEVVSILKDSYGYILDSMQEEGLILKYPKCNLFKELVFNKQVVGFCTYDFSREFMTAALSNIYVLPEFRGNGLFLKELENTMKDHYKPSIMEPTRLVVERLIDYGFAKRVNDDIVVSAIEFIVPGSHVLSNSDYDNDELSTHFYDLEMCCSFHVLDLDKGIIAYSSPLNHDIIHYDCIEKRKNINDDYFSNIKDLFADNDVELMKVILDLEERLPIKNYTLEEIIGGDDEFSEYIQSLIDDGHVTYEKAFEIKQQIREEYESGMILNESLLIRLAYLFDSNLEPSIKSHDDICPYCSMPIDSHDRFCHFCGINLDYDIDEIQENLIRFINTSKSDFEEDIRFIMYKFLKLINEKIEIDYAIFTIENNYNISWSNLRYCLEEYGYFLNGSITEKGYEFLDSHPLHFWEKYHMDIVNYTDFEDYFYKHPEINPIDRCLNYLEKFENDEYISEIILNIKSNL
;
A
#
# COMPACT_ATOMS: atom_id res chain seq x y z
N MET A 1 -5.70 46.32 5.43
CA MET A 1 -5.62 44.86 5.38
C MET A 1 -4.70 44.55 4.22
N ASP A 2 -3.44 44.22 4.51
CA ASP A 2 -2.43 44.02 3.48
C ASP A 2 -2.45 42.54 3.07
N ILE A 3 -3.33 42.22 2.12
CA ILE A 3 -3.45 40.88 1.54
C ILE A 3 -2.17 40.56 0.78
N ILE A 4 -1.63 39.34 0.97
CA ILE A 4 -0.41 38.89 0.30
C ILE A 4 -0.69 38.68 -1.20
N LEU A 5 0.19 39.25 -2.04
CA LEU A 5 0.15 39.11 -3.49
C LEU A 5 1.20 38.10 -3.99
N LYS A 6 0.83 37.32 -4.99
CA LYS A 6 1.66 36.34 -5.70
C LYS A 6 1.95 36.80 -7.12
N ASN A 7 3.13 36.48 -7.65
CA ASN A 7 3.52 36.95 -8.98
C ASN A 7 2.73 36.25 -10.11
N ASP A 8 2.36 34.99 -9.90
CA ASP A 8 1.90 34.05 -10.93
C ASP A 8 0.81 33.07 -10.45
N ASN A 9 0.02 33.43 -9.42
CA ASN A 9 -0.94 32.53 -8.75
C ASN A 9 -0.30 31.28 -8.12
N SER A 10 1.03 31.22 -7.96
CA SER A 10 1.69 30.14 -7.22
C SER A 10 1.17 30.05 -5.80
N GLN A 11 0.94 28.80 -5.37
CA GLN A 11 0.60 28.46 -4.00
C GLN A 11 1.89 28.05 -3.28
N LYS A 12 2.09 28.56 -2.07
CA LYS A 12 3.09 28.04 -1.16
C LYS A 12 2.49 26.87 -0.38
N ALA A 13 3.24 25.78 -0.31
CA ALA A 13 2.98 24.65 0.56
C ALA A 13 4.07 24.56 1.64
N PHE A 14 3.70 24.19 2.85
CA PHE A 14 4.61 23.82 3.93
C PHE A 14 4.36 22.36 4.24
N LEU A 15 5.37 21.52 4.07
CA LEU A 15 5.32 20.07 4.26
C LEU A 15 6.34 19.68 5.32
N SER A 16 5.95 18.80 6.25
CA SER A 16 6.83 18.24 7.26
C SER A 16 6.36 16.84 7.68
N GLU A 17 7.33 15.97 7.97
CA GLU A 17 7.07 14.67 8.59
C GLU A 17 6.51 14.84 10.02
N ASP A 18 6.95 15.88 10.73
CA ASP A 18 6.37 16.32 11.99
C ASP A 18 5.17 17.25 11.76
N THR A 19 4.31 17.40 12.77
CA THR A 19 3.15 18.30 12.69
C THR A 19 3.51 19.78 12.93
N PHE A 20 2.98 20.69 12.12
CA PHE A 20 2.97 22.13 12.34
C PHE A 20 1.77 22.60 13.14
N GLU A 21 1.92 23.66 13.93
CA GLU A 21 0.79 24.40 14.51
C GLU A 21 0.23 25.41 13.49
N VAL A 22 -1.00 25.18 13.02
CA VAL A 22 -1.69 25.99 12.00
C VAL A 22 -1.78 27.45 12.43
N VAL A 23 -2.15 27.69 13.69
CA VAL A 23 -2.29 29.06 14.25
C VAL A 23 -0.95 29.79 14.24
N SER A 24 0.17 29.10 14.42
CA SER A 24 1.51 29.72 14.37
C SER A 24 1.84 30.18 12.96
N ILE A 25 1.59 29.34 11.95
CA ILE A 25 1.78 29.71 10.53
C ILE A 25 0.93 30.94 10.18
N LEU A 26 -0.35 30.93 10.59
CA LEU A 26 -1.26 32.05 10.34
C LEU A 26 -0.81 33.34 11.04
N LYS A 27 -0.33 33.27 12.28
CA LYS A 27 0.20 34.45 13.00
C LYS A 27 1.42 35.04 12.31
N ASP A 28 2.35 34.18 11.87
CA ASP A 28 3.64 34.62 11.35
C ASP A 28 3.53 35.18 9.92
N SER A 29 2.60 34.66 9.12
CA SER A 29 2.53 34.95 7.67
C SER A 29 1.17 35.42 7.17
N TYR A 30 0.06 35.14 7.85
CA TYR A 30 -1.31 35.36 7.33
C TYR A 30 -2.27 35.96 8.36
N GLY A 31 -1.82 36.95 9.15
CA GLY A 31 -2.59 37.50 10.26
C GLY A 31 -4.00 37.96 9.89
N TYR A 32 -4.19 38.49 8.68
CA TYR A 32 -5.50 38.91 8.17
C TYR A 32 -6.50 37.74 7.99
N ILE A 33 -6.02 36.53 7.71
CA ILE A 33 -6.86 35.32 7.67
C ILE A 33 -7.25 34.93 9.10
N LEU A 34 -6.29 34.96 10.03
CA LEU A 34 -6.54 34.64 11.43
C LEU A 34 -7.55 35.59 12.07
N ASP A 35 -7.42 36.89 11.79
CA ASP A 35 -8.35 37.92 12.28
C ASP A 35 -9.77 37.63 11.75
N SER A 36 -9.91 37.33 10.45
CA SER A 36 -11.20 36.99 9.84
C SER A 36 -11.81 35.72 10.44
N MET A 37 -11.01 34.68 10.71
CA MET A 37 -11.48 33.48 11.40
C MET A 37 -12.02 33.81 12.80
N GLN A 38 -11.34 34.68 13.54
CA GLN A 38 -11.76 35.10 14.88
C GLN A 38 -13.03 35.94 14.84
N GLU A 39 -13.18 36.83 13.87
CA GLU A 39 -14.40 37.63 13.66
C GLU A 39 -15.62 36.75 13.37
N GLU A 40 -15.43 35.65 12.64
CA GLU A 40 -16.47 34.65 12.37
C GLU A 40 -16.67 33.64 13.51
N GLY A 41 -15.87 33.71 14.58
CA GLY A 41 -15.92 32.76 15.68
C GLY A 41 -15.50 31.33 15.29
N LEU A 42 -14.71 31.17 14.23
CA LEU A 42 -14.27 29.87 13.75
C LEU A 42 -13.16 29.31 14.66
N ILE A 43 -13.38 28.10 15.17
CA ILE A 43 -12.43 27.37 16.01
C ILE A 43 -11.90 26.18 15.20
N LEU A 44 -10.57 26.12 15.01
CA LEU A 44 -9.92 24.99 14.38
C LEU A 44 -10.05 23.75 15.28
N LYS A 45 -10.68 22.70 14.77
CA LYS A 45 -10.77 21.41 15.47
C LYS A 45 -9.41 20.69 15.45
N TYR A 46 -8.67 20.86 14.35
CA TYR A 46 -7.35 20.29 14.13
C TYR A 46 -6.31 21.42 14.07
N PRO A 47 -5.73 21.82 15.21
CA PRO A 47 -4.77 22.91 15.26
C PRO A 47 -3.40 22.51 14.71
N LYS A 48 -3.17 21.20 14.49
CA LYS A 48 -1.94 20.63 13.97
C LYS A 48 -2.16 20.06 12.57
N CYS A 49 -1.12 20.08 11.73
CA CYS A 49 -1.16 19.48 10.39
C CYS A 49 0.23 19.07 9.88
N ASN A 50 0.30 18.14 8.93
CA ASN A 50 1.55 17.81 8.23
C ASN A 50 1.75 18.64 6.96
N LEU A 51 0.66 19.05 6.32
CA LEU A 51 0.67 19.91 5.13
C LEU A 51 -0.21 21.13 5.37
N PHE A 52 0.36 22.32 5.17
CA PHE A 52 -0.38 23.57 5.06
C PHE A 52 -0.23 24.13 3.65
N LYS A 53 -1.34 24.48 3.00
CA LYS A 53 -1.34 24.98 1.62
C LYS A 53 -2.14 26.28 1.51
N GLU A 54 -1.58 27.25 0.80
CA GLU A 54 -2.27 28.50 0.50
C GLU A 54 -3.39 28.30 -0.54
N LEU A 55 -4.55 28.94 -0.32
CA LEU A 55 -5.57 29.10 -1.36
C LEU A 55 -5.39 30.47 -2.01
N VAL A 56 -5.19 30.48 -3.33
CA VAL A 56 -4.86 31.68 -4.11
C VAL A 56 -5.94 31.96 -5.15
N PHE A 57 -6.44 33.20 -5.16
CA PHE A 57 -7.42 33.69 -6.15
C PHE A 57 -6.99 35.07 -6.65
N ASN A 58 -6.96 35.28 -7.98
CA ASN A 58 -6.55 36.56 -8.58
C ASN A 58 -5.26 37.15 -7.99
N LYS A 59 -4.24 36.28 -7.85
CA LYS A 59 -2.93 36.58 -7.29
C LYS A 59 -2.93 36.97 -5.81
N GLN A 60 -4.05 36.80 -5.11
CA GLN A 60 -4.16 37.06 -3.68
C GLN A 60 -4.21 35.74 -2.92
N VAL A 61 -3.47 35.64 -1.82
CA VAL A 61 -3.70 34.56 -0.84
C VAL A 61 -4.99 34.91 -0.10
N VAL A 62 -6.00 34.05 -0.21
CA VAL A 62 -7.37 34.33 0.26
C VAL A 62 -7.89 33.28 1.23
N GLY A 63 -7.05 32.33 1.60
CA GLY A 63 -7.43 31.21 2.42
C GLY A 63 -6.30 30.21 2.57
N PHE A 64 -6.61 29.09 3.21
CA PHE A 64 -5.71 27.95 3.33
C PHE A 64 -6.51 26.65 3.43
N CYS A 65 -5.81 25.55 3.17
CA CYS A 65 -6.23 24.22 3.56
C CYS A 65 -5.09 23.50 4.28
N THR A 66 -5.44 22.51 5.09
CA THR A 66 -4.47 21.66 5.76
C THR A 66 -4.82 20.20 5.56
N TYR A 67 -3.78 19.37 5.50
CA TYR A 67 -3.92 17.92 5.43
C TYR A 67 -3.11 17.26 6.54
N ASP A 68 -3.68 16.19 7.07
CA ASP A 68 -2.98 15.22 7.89
C ASP A 68 -2.64 14.03 7.00
N PHE A 69 -1.38 13.59 7.04
CA PHE A 69 -0.99 12.36 6.37
C PHE A 69 -1.05 11.25 7.39
N SER A 70 -1.99 10.34 7.22
CA SER A 70 -1.84 9.04 7.84
C SER A 70 -0.77 8.29 7.06
N ARG A 71 0.36 7.96 7.72
CA ARG A 71 1.35 7.03 7.17
C ARG A 71 0.72 5.65 6.89
N GLU A 72 -0.39 5.34 7.56
CA GLU A 72 -1.04 4.04 7.50
C GLU A 72 -1.90 3.88 6.24
N PHE A 73 -2.51 4.95 5.72
CA PHE A 73 -3.40 4.88 4.56
C PHE A 73 -2.81 5.41 3.26
N MET A 74 -1.61 6.01 3.29
CA MET A 74 -1.04 6.72 2.13
C MET A 74 -2.00 7.77 1.52
N THR A 75 -3.02 8.21 2.28
CA THR A 75 -4.03 9.17 1.84
C THR A 75 -3.87 10.49 2.59
N ALA A 76 -4.13 11.59 1.88
CA ALA A 76 -4.15 12.93 2.46
C ALA A 76 -5.57 13.20 3.00
N ALA A 77 -5.70 13.34 4.31
CA ALA A 77 -6.97 13.70 4.94
C ALA A 77 -7.08 15.21 5.07
N LEU A 78 -8.00 15.83 4.33
CA LEU A 78 -8.28 17.27 4.44
C LEU A 78 -8.85 17.56 5.84
N SER A 79 -8.08 18.25 6.67
CA SER A 79 -8.39 18.49 8.08
C SER A 79 -8.99 19.86 8.35
N ASN A 80 -8.54 20.89 7.63
CA ASN A 80 -9.15 22.21 7.68
C ASN A 80 -9.18 22.85 6.29
N ILE A 81 -10.22 23.64 6.04
CA ILE A 81 -10.26 24.57 4.91
C ILE A 81 -10.92 25.86 5.35
N TYR A 82 -10.29 26.99 5.00
CA TYR A 82 -10.85 28.30 5.25
C TYR A 82 -10.63 29.21 4.05
N VAL A 83 -11.67 29.93 3.68
CA VAL A 83 -11.67 30.95 2.64
C VAL A 83 -12.29 32.20 3.22
N LEU A 84 -11.61 33.35 3.04
CA LEU A 84 -12.09 34.66 3.41
C LEU A 84 -13.52 34.89 2.86
N PRO A 85 -14.45 35.47 3.65
CA PRO A 85 -15.87 35.56 3.31
C PRO A 85 -16.16 36.11 1.90
N GLU A 86 -15.48 37.18 1.51
CA GLU A 86 -15.66 37.87 0.23
C GLU A 86 -15.16 37.08 -0.99
N PHE A 87 -14.39 36.01 -0.76
CA PHE A 87 -13.89 35.11 -1.81
C PHE A 87 -14.65 33.77 -1.86
N ARG A 88 -15.60 33.54 -0.95
CA ARG A 88 -16.46 32.34 -0.99
C ARG A 88 -17.34 32.35 -2.25
N GLY A 89 -17.62 31.16 -2.78
CA GLY A 89 -18.38 31.01 -4.04
C GLY A 89 -17.54 31.04 -5.32
N ASN A 90 -16.23 31.31 -5.24
CA ASN A 90 -15.32 31.26 -6.39
C ASN A 90 -14.80 29.84 -6.71
N GLY A 91 -15.47 28.79 -6.21
CA GLY A 91 -15.11 27.39 -6.50
C GLY A 91 -13.76 26.93 -5.93
N LEU A 92 -13.17 27.66 -4.97
CA LEU A 92 -11.83 27.36 -4.43
C LEU A 92 -11.75 25.99 -3.76
N PHE A 93 -12.80 25.56 -3.08
CA PHE A 93 -12.86 24.24 -2.45
C PHE A 93 -12.86 23.12 -3.50
N LEU A 94 -13.71 23.21 -4.53
CA LEU A 94 -13.73 22.26 -5.63
C LEU A 94 -12.36 22.19 -6.31
N LYS A 95 -11.79 23.34 -6.64
CA LYS A 95 -10.48 23.41 -7.30
C LYS A 95 -9.38 22.75 -6.46
N GLU A 96 -9.41 22.92 -5.15
CA GLU A 96 -8.45 22.28 -4.26
C GLU A 96 -8.61 20.75 -4.27
N LEU A 97 -9.84 20.24 -4.15
CA LEU A 97 -10.09 18.79 -4.25
C LEU A 97 -9.65 18.23 -5.61
N GLU A 98 -10.01 18.88 -6.72
CA GLU A 98 -9.60 18.43 -8.06
C GLU A 98 -8.09 18.46 -8.26
N ASN A 99 -7.41 19.47 -7.74
CA ASN A 99 -5.94 19.53 -7.81
C ASN A 99 -5.34 18.38 -7.00
N THR A 100 -5.81 18.14 -5.78
CA THR A 100 -5.33 17.03 -4.95
C THR A 100 -5.56 15.68 -5.62
N MET A 101 -6.71 15.44 -6.24
CA MET A 101 -6.99 14.19 -6.98
C MET A 101 -6.18 14.03 -8.28
N LYS A 102 -5.70 15.14 -8.87
CA LYS A 102 -4.86 15.12 -10.08
C LYS A 102 -3.39 14.93 -9.74
N ASP A 103 -2.95 15.52 -8.64
CA ASP A 103 -1.54 15.52 -8.23
C ASP A 103 -1.22 14.31 -7.33
N HIS A 104 -2.23 13.79 -6.62
CA HIS A 104 -2.12 12.72 -5.64
C HIS A 104 -3.30 11.75 -5.73
N TYR A 105 -3.33 10.78 -4.82
CA TYR A 105 -4.45 9.85 -4.65
C TYR A 105 -5.73 10.53 -4.15
N LYS A 106 -6.88 9.81 -4.24
CA LYS A 106 -8.19 10.25 -3.71
C LYS A 106 -8.02 10.73 -2.26
N PRO A 107 -8.25 12.03 -1.96
CA PRO A 107 -8.17 12.51 -0.58
C PRO A 107 -9.36 11.98 0.22
N SER A 108 -9.22 11.95 1.54
CA SER A 108 -10.33 11.83 2.47
C SER A 108 -10.63 13.20 3.11
N ILE A 109 -11.78 13.36 3.74
CA ILE A 109 -12.14 14.58 4.48
C ILE A 109 -12.36 14.20 5.94
N MET A 110 -11.62 14.85 6.83
CA MET A 110 -11.74 14.59 8.25
C MET A 110 -12.92 15.36 8.85
N GLU A 111 -13.86 14.65 9.47
CA GLU A 111 -15.07 15.17 10.11
C GLU A 111 -15.74 16.33 9.33
N PRO A 112 -16.30 16.06 8.13
CA PRO A 112 -16.94 17.10 7.34
C PRO A 112 -18.13 17.71 8.06
N THR A 113 -18.28 19.04 7.94
CA THR A 113 -19.53 19.72 8.32
C THR A 113 -20.62 19.45 7.30
N ARG A 114 -21.88 19.63 7.68
CA ARG A 114 -23.02 19.53 6.75
C ARG A 114 -22.84 20.46 5.55
N LEU A 115 -22.28 21.64 5.77
CA LEU A 115 -21.96 22.59 4.69
C LEU A 115 -21.00 21.99 3.67
N VAL A 116 -19.95 21.30 4.11
CA VAL A 116 -18.99 20.63 3.23
C VAL A 116 -19.68 19.54 2.42
N VAL A 117 -20.51 18.71 3.07
CA VAL A 117 -21.26 17.63 2.40
C VAL A 117 -22.24 18.20 1.37
N GLU A 118 -22.97 19.28 1.69
CA GLU A 118 -23.84 19.97 0.74
C GLU A 118 -23.06 20.48 -0.48
N ARG A 119 -21.81 20.93 -0.30
CA ARG A 119 -20.93 21.28 -1.43
C ARG A 119 -20.48 20.09 -2.25
N LEU A 120 -20.17 18.95 -1.64
CA LEU A 120 -19.85 17.72 -2.38
C LEU A 120 -21.03 17.27 -3.24
N ILE A 121 -22.27 17.43 -2.75
CA ILE A 121 -23.48 17.19 -3.55
C ILE A 121 -23.56 18.16 -4.73
N ASP A 122 -23.36 19.46 -4.51
CA ASP A 122 -23.38 20.49 -5.56
C ASP A 122 -22.35 20.18 -6.67
N TYR A 123 -21.19 19.62 -6.30
CA TYR A 123 -20.12 19.27 -7.24
C TYR A 123 -20.31 17.91 -7.91
N GLY A 124 -21.29 17.12 -7.49
CA GLY A 124 -21.52 15.77 -8.01
C GLY A 124 -20.54 14.72 -7.46
N PHE A 125 -19.82 15.01 -6.38
CA PHE A 125 -18.97 14.06 -5.65
C PHE A 125 -19.72 13.31 -4.54
N ALA A 126 -20.93 13.75 -4.23
CA ALA A 126 -21.83 13.06 -3.31
C ALA A 126 -23.26 13.10 -3.84
N LYS A 127 -24.11 12.19 -3.35
CA LYS A 127 -25.50 12.05 -3.76
C LYS A 127 -26.38 11.71 -2.56
N ARG A 128 -27.53 12.37 -2.48
CA ARG A 128 -28.60 12.00 -1.54
C ARG A 128 -29.24 10.69 -1.99
N VAL A 129 -29.30 9.71 -1.11
CA VAL A 129 -30.01 8.45 -1.35
C VAL A 129 -31.42 8.47 -0.78
N ASN A 130 -31.64 9.27 0.27
CA ASN A 130 -32.96 9.71 0.71
C ASN A 130 -32.90 11.17 1.21
N ASP A 131 -33.90 11.61 1.98
CA ASP A 131 -33.95 12.99 2.48
C ASP A 131 -32.80 13.35 3.43
N ASP A 132 -32.30 12.37 4.18
CA ASP A 132 -31.35 12.57 5.28
C ASP A 132 -29.96 11.99 4.98
N ILE A 133 -29.89 10.86 4.29
CA ILE A 133 -28.68 10.09 4.05
C ILE A 133 -28.04 10.47 2.72
N VAL A 134 -26.74 10.74 2.80
CA VAL A 134 -25.86 11.09 1.70
C VAL A 134 -24.78 10.03 1.56
N VAL A 135 -24.50 9.66 0.33
CA VAL A 135 -23.37 8.82 -0.08
C VAL A 135 -22.34 9.70 -0.77
N SER A 136 -21.07 9.56 -0.44
CA SER A 136 -19.96 10.36 -0.97
C SER A 136 -18.93 9.47 -1.65
N ALA A 137 -18.37 9.90 -2.78
CA ALA A 137 -17.19 9.26 -3.39
C ALA A 137 -15.91 9.52 -2.56
N ILE A 138 -15.89 10.66 -1.87
CA ILE A 138 -14.80 11.05 -0.99
C ILE A 138 -15.11 10.49 0.39
N GLU A 139 -14.19 9.69 0.91
CA GLU A 139 -14.31 9.07 2.21
C GLU A 139 -14.21 10.10 3.35
N PHE A 140 -14.93 9.84 4.44
CA PHE A 140 -14.92 10.65 5.65
C PHE A 140 -14.25 9.91 6.80
N ILE A 141 -13.31 10.59 7.45
CA ILE A 141 -12.58 10.04 8.59
C ILE A 141 -13.03 10.73 9.87
N VAL A 142 -13.29 9.95 10.92
CA VAL A 142 -13.65 10.44 12.25
C VAL A 142 -12.69 9.82 13.26
N PRO A 143 -11.85 10.64 13.94
CA PRO A 143 -10.97 10.14 14.98
C PRO A 143 -11.75 9.43 16.07
N GLY A 144 -11.22 8.31 16.57
CA GLY A 144 -11.94 7.45 17.51
C GLY A 144 -12.45 8.17 18.78
N SER A 145 -11.71 9.16 19.28
CA SER A 145 -12.12 10.00 20.41
C SER A 145 -13.39 10.84 20.17
N HIS A 146 -13.82 10.97 18.91
CA HIS A 146 -15.01 11.70 18.50
C HIS A 146 -16.14 10.78 18.02
N VAL A 147 -15.90 9.47 17.96
CA VAL A 147 -16.90 8.48 17.59
C VAL A 147 -17.87 8.27 18.75
N LEU A 148 -19.16 8.28 18.43
CA LEU A 148 -20.27 7.91 19.30
C LEU A 148 -20.95 6.69 18.68
N SER A 149 -21.74 5.95 19.46
CA SER A 149 -22.50 4.81 18.95
C SER A 149 -23.83 4.69 19.68
N ASN A 150 -24.81 4.07 19.03
CA ASN A 150 -26.07 3.68 19.65
C ASN A 150 -25.94 2.42 20.53
N SER A 151 -24.79 1.75 20.51
CA SER A 151 -24.41 0.66 21.42
C SER A 151 -22.98 0.86 21.95
N ASP A 152 -22.54 0.00 22.86
CA ASP A 152 -21.12 -0.05 23.24
C ASP A 152 -20.28 -0.39 22.00
N TYR A 153 -19.30 0.46 21.68
CA TYR A 153 -18.34 0.33 20.59
C TYR A 153 -16.97 0.78 21.12
N ASP A 154 -15.91 0.08 20.74
CA ASP A 154 -14.55 0.52 21.05
C ASP A 154 -14.29 1.81 20.25
N ASN A 155 -13.75 2.85 20.91
CA ASN A 155 -13.57 4.18 20.34
C ASN A 155 -12.45 4.23 19.27
N ASP A 156 -12.54 3.36 18.28
CA ASP A 156 -11.64 3.25 17.15
C ASP A 156 -11.99 4.30 16.10
N GLU A 157 -11.01 4.65 15.27
CA GLU A 157 -11.24 5.55 14.13
C GLU A 157 -12.31 4.98 13.20
N LEU A 158 -13.19 5.86 12.73
CA LEU A 158 -14.27 5.50 11.82
C LEU A 158 -13.99 6.07 10.44
N SER A 159 -13.98 5.19 9.44
CA SER A 159 -13.92 5.54 8.03
C SER A 159 -15.24 5.21 7.34
N THR A 160 -15.78 6.13 6.53
CA THR A 160 -17.11 5.95 5.93
C THR A 160 -17.38 6.85 4.73
N HIS A 161 -18.19 6.34 3.81
CA HIS A 161 -18.75 7.09 2.68
C HIS A 161 -20.12 7.72 2.98
N PHE A 162 -20.65 7.55 4.20
CA PHE A 162 -22.02 7.92 4.55
C PHE A 162 -22.09 9.12 5.49
N TYR A 163 -23.05 10.01 5.22
CA TYR A 163 -23.34 11.17 6.05
C TYR A 163 -24.85 11.33 6.26
N ASP A 164 -25.23 11.69 7.48
CA ASP A 164 -26.59 11.96 7.89
C ASP A 164 -26.78 13.48 8.06
N LEU A 165 -27.64 14.07 7.23
CA LEU A 165 -27.96 15.50 7.19
C LEU A 165 -28.83 15.94 8.38
N GLU A 166 -29.62 15.05 8.97
CA GLU A 166 -30.46 15.36 10.12
C GLU A 166 -29.62 15.38 11.39
N MET A 167 -28.77 14.38 11.57
CA MET A 167 -27.79 14.32 12.66
C MET A 167 -26.62 15.27 12.47
N CYS A 168 -26.32 15.68 11.23
CA CYS A 168 -25.08 16.33 10.86
C CYS A 168 -23.86 15.52 11.32
N CYS A 169 -23.76 14.26 10.89
CA CYS A 169 -22.63 13.39 11.20
C CYS A 169 -22.26 12.45 10.06
N SER A 170 -20.97 12.14 9.96
CA SER A 170 -20.52 10.92 9.29
C SER A 170 -20.91 9.73 10.14
N PHE A 171 -21.36 8.64 9.53
CA PHE A 171 -21.78 7.43 10.25
C PHE A 171 -21.43 6.16 9.48
N HIS A 172 -21.38 5.03 10.18
CA HIS A 172 -21.14 3.71 9.61
C HIS A 172 -22.03 2.68 10.30
N VAL A 173 -22.53 1.71 9.53
CA VAL A 173 -23.34 0.61 10.06
C VAL A 173 -22.40 -0.57 10.35
N LEU A 174 -21.95 -0.69 11.60
CA LEU A 174 -20.94 -1.66 12.03
C LEU A 174 -21.45 -3.09 12.05
N ASP A 175 -22.72 -3.27 12.41
CA ASP A 175 -23.36 -4.58 12.43
C ASP A 175 -24.81 -4.38 12.00
N LEU A 176 -25.10 -4.72 10.74
CA LEU A 176 -26.42 -4.56 10.15
C LEU A 176 -27.45 -5.43 10.86
N ASP A 177 -27.08 -6.66 11.27
CA ASP A 177 -27.98 -7.58 11.96
C ASP A 177 -28.38 -7.05 13.34
N LYS A 178 -27.43 -6.48 14.08
CA LYS A 178 -27.66 -5.89 15.40
C LYS A 178 -28.12 -4.42 15.35
N GLY A 179 -28.02 -3.76 14.19
CA GLY A 179 -28.36 -2.35 14.03
C GLY A 179 -27.40 -1.41 14.77
N ILE A 180 -26.13 -1.80 14.87
CA ILE A 180 -25.11 -1.00 15.54
C ILE A 180 -24.62 0.07 14.55
N ILE A 181 -24.78 1.33 14.93
CA ILE A 181 -24.42 2.48 14.11
C ILE A 181 -23.48 3.37 14.91
N ALA A 182 -22.24 3.51 14.41
CA ALA A 182 -21.27 4.47 14.90
C ALA A 182 -21.40 5.78 14.11
N TYR A 183 -21.25 6.92 14.77
CA TYR A 183 -21.42 8.23 14.17
C TYR A 183 -20.58 9.31 14.85
N SER A 184 -20.26 10.39 14.12
CA SER A 184 -19.41 11.46 14.64
C SER A 184 -20.11 12.36 15.65
N SER A 185 -19.32 12.87 16.60
CA SER A 185 -19.71 13.95 17.51
C SER A 185 -20.10 15.23 16.75
N PRO A 186 -21.03 16.04 17.30
CA PRO A 186 -21.50 17.24 16.60
C PRO A 186 -20.40 18.30 16.47
N LEU A 187 -20.35 18.97 15.32
CA LEU A 187 -19.37 20.01 15.02
C LEU A 187 -19.93 21.40 15.36
N ASN A 188 -19.08 22.30 15.87
CA ASN A 188 -19.49 23.65 16.29
C ASN A 188 -20.24 24.41 15.20
N HIS A 189 -19.77 24.34 13.95
CA HIS A 189 -20.45 24.96 12.82
C HIS A 189 -21.89 24.43 12.67
N ASP A 190 -22.08 23.12 12.82
CA ASP A 190 -23.38 22.49 12.63
C ASP A 190 -24.32 22.68 13.82
N ILE A 191 -23.77 22.84 15.02
CA ILE A 191 -24.51 23.28 16.20
C ILE A 191 -25.07 24.69 15.97
N ILE A 192 -24.27 25.62 15.42
CA ILE A 192 -24.66 27.02 15.25
C ILE A 192 -25.62 27.20 14.07
N HIS A 193 -25.39 26.51 12.95
CA HIS A 193 -26.07 26.79 11.69
C HIS A 193 -27.18 25.79 11.32
N TYR A 194 -27.19 24.60 11.90
CA TYR A 194 -28.12 23.53 11.52
C TYR A 194 -28.92 22.94 12.71
N ASP A 195 -28.81 23.54 13.90
CA ASP A 195 -29.53 23.13 15.12
C ASP A 195 -29.33 21.65 15.47
N CYS A 196 -28.13 21.14 15.19
CA CYS A 196 -27.81 19.72 15.27
C CYS A 196 -28.09 19.12 16.67
N ILE A 197 -27.86 19.86 17.75
CA ILE A 197 -28.08 19.37 19.12
C ILE A 197 -29.56 19.09 19.39
N GLU A 198 -30.46 20.00 18.98
CA GLU A 198 -31.88 19.80 19.21
C GLU A 198 -32.44 18.67 18.33
N LYS A 199 -31.96 18.56 17.08
CA LYS A 199 -32.32 17.44 16.20
C LYS A 199 -31.91 16.10 16.81
N ARG A 200 -30.65 15.98 17.26
CA ARG A 200 -30.14 14.74 17.89
C ARG A 200 -30.87 14.34 19.16
N LYS A 201 -31.45 15.29 19.92
CA LYS A 201 -32.28 14.96 21.10
C LYS A 201 -33.58 14.24 20.76
N ASN A 202 -34.08 14.39 19.54
CA ASN A 202 -35.32 13.77 19.08
C ASN A 202 -35.09 12.40 18.42
N ILE A 203 -33.83 11.96 18.34
CA ILE A 203 -33.45 10.67 17.76
C ILE A 203 -33.67 9.56 18.78
N ASN A 204 -34.23 8.46 18.30
CA ASN A 204 -34.61 7.30 19.09
C ASN A 204 -34.26 6.00 18.34
N ASP A 205 -34.57 4.86 18.95
CA ASP A 205 -34.30 3.54 18.36
C ASP A 205 -35.02 3.32 17.01
N ASP A 206 -36.19 3.94 16.81
CA ASP A 206 -36.92 3.86 15.53
C ASP A 206 -36.12 4.54 14.41
N TYR A 207 -35.44 5.66 14.70
CA TYR A 207 -34.58 6.34 13.74
C TYR A 207 -33.43 5.45 13.26
N PHE A 208 -32.69 4.84 14.21
CA PHE A 208 -31.61 3.91 13.88
C PHE A 208 -32.12 2.65 13.18
N SER A 209 -33.31 2.17 13.53
CA SER A 209 -33.95 1.05 12.83
C SER A 209 -34.26 1.39 11.38
N ASN A 210 -34.74 2.61 11.10
CA ASN A 210 -34.98 3.06 9.72
C ASN A 210 -33.69 3.15 8.89
N ILE A 211 -32.57 3.59 9.51
CA ILE A 211 -31.26 3.59 8.84
C ILE A 211 -30.84 2.14 8.54
N LYS A 212 -30.96 1.24 9.52
CA LYS A 212 -30.65 -0.18 9.31
C LYS A 212 -31.46 -0.77 8.15
N ASP A 213 -32.77 -0.56 8.14
CA ASP A 213 -33.67 -1.09 7.12
C ASP A 213 -33.32 -0.53 5.73
N LEU A 214 -32.95 0.76 5.63
CA LEU A 214 -32.45 1.36 4.40
C LEU A 214 -31.23 0.61 3.85
N PHE A 215 -30.26 0.30 4.70
CA PHE A 215 -29.03 -0.38 4.28
C PHE A 215 -29.28 -1.86 3.96
N ALA A 216 -30.13 -2.55 4.72
CA ALA A 216 -30.49 -3.94 4.47
C ALA A 216 -31.28 -4.14 3.17
N ASP A 217 -32.16 -3.19 2.83
CA ASP A 217 -32.99 -3.29 1.64
C ASP A 217 -32.28 -2.79 0.36
N ASN A 218 -31.20 -2.01 0.49
CA ASN A 218 -30.59 -1.29 -0.65
C ASN A 218 -29.06 -1.44 -0.74
N ASP A 219 -28.45 -2.41 -0.05
CA ASP A 219 -27.00 -2.65 -0.03
C ASP A 219 -26.34 -2.54 -1.42
N VAL A 220 -26.82 -3.31 -2.40
CA VAL A 220 -26.29 -3.35 -3.77
C VAL A 220 -26.48 -2.02 -4.50
N GLU A 221 -27.58 -1.30 -4.23
CA GLU A 221 -27.83 0.00 -4.87
C GLU A 221 -26.94 1.08 -4.28
N LEU A 222 -26.74 1.09 -2.96
CA LEU A 222 -25.83 2.02 -2.28
C LEU A 222 -24.40 1.84 -2.79
N MET A 223 -23.94 0.60 -2.93
CA MET A 223 -22.61 0.29 -3.48
C MET A 223 -22.45 0.75 -4.93
N LYS A 224 -23.48 0.53 -5.77
CA LYS A 224 -23.48 1.08 -7.14
C LYS A 224 -23.41 2.60 -7.18
N VAL A 225 -24.08 3.28 -6.25
CA VAL A 225 -24.01 4.74 -6.16
C VAL A 225 -22.60 5.20 -5.80
N ILE A 226 -21.91 4.52 -4.89
CA ILE A 226 -20.51 4.83 -4.56
C ILE A 226 -19.65 4.69 -5.82
N LEU A 227 -19.67 3.53 -6.47
CA LEU A 227 -18.90 3.25 -7.69
C LEU A 227 -19.17 4.27 -8.80
N ASP A 228 -20.45 4.56 -9.08
CA ASP A 228 -20.86 5.55 -10.09
C ASP A 228 -20.32 6.96 -9.80
N LEU A 229 -20.14 7.32 -8.53
CA LEU A 229 -19.59 8.61 -8.12
C LEU A 229 -18.05 8.60 -8.21
N GLU A 230 -17.41 7.50 -7.80
CA GLU A 230 -15.95 7.34 -7.88
C GLU A 230 -15.43 7.36 -9.31
N GLU A 231 -16.12 6.73 -10.26
CA GLU A 231 -15.79 6.77 -11.68
C GLU A 231 -15.77 8.20 -12.29
N ARG A 232 -16.43 9.16 -11.63
CA ARG A 232 -16.50 10.56 -12.07
C ARG A 232 -15.43 11.44 -11.45
N LEU A 233 -14.68 10.92 -10.49
CA LEU A 233 -13.62 11.69 -9.86
C LEU A 233 -12.51 11.96 -10.87
N PRO A 234 -11.94 13.19 -10.90
CA PRO A 234 -10.87 13.56 -11.82
C PRO A 234 -9.51 13.00 -11.35
N ILE A 235 -9.44 11.71 -11.05
CA ILE A 235 -8.23 11.02 -10.62
C ILE A 235 -7.27 10.95 -11.80
N LYS A 236 -5.99 11.25 -11.56
CA LYS A 236 -4.97 11.10 -12.59
C LYS A 236 -4.75 9.62 -12.90
N ASN A 237 -4.96 9.24 -14.15
CA ASN A 237 -4.50 7.96 -14.67
C ASN A 237 -3.01 8.06 -14.98
N TYR A 238 -2.18 7.49 -14.10
CA TYR A 238 -0.75 7.38 -14.35
C TYR A 238 -0.50 6.29 -15.39
N THR A 239 0.49 6.53 -16.24
CA THR A 239 1.05 5.50 -17.10
C THR A 239 2.16 4.75 -16.35
N LEU A 240 2.40 3.50 -16.75
CA LEU A 240 3.50 2.71 -16.20
C LEU A 240 4.84 3.45 -16.34
N GLU A 241 5.13 4.05 -17.51
CA GLU A 241 6.40 4.75 -17.72
C GLU A 241 6.55 6.01 -16.86
N GLU A 242 5.46 6.73 -16.55
CA GLU A 242 5.52 7.88 -15.63
C GLU A 242 5.95 7.45 -14.22
N ILE A 243 5.55 6.27 -13.77
CA ILE A 243 5.79 5.79 -12.40
C ILE A 243 7.14 5.11 -12.25
N ILE A 244 7.47 4.17 -13.15
CA ILE A 244 8.68 3.34 -13.02
C ILE A 244 9.77 3.64 -14.04
N GLY A 245 9.48 4.45 -15.08
CA GLY A 245 10.38 4.73 -16.19
C GLY A 245 10.25 3.76 -17.36
N GLY A 246 10.85 4.14 -18.49
CA GLY A 246 10.93 3.30 -19.70
C GLY A 246 11.86 2.10 -19.52
N ASP A 247 12.16 1.35 -20.58
CA ASP A 247 12.95 0.11 -20.46
C ASP A 247 14.35 0.37 -19.89
N ASP A 248 15.04 1.39 -20.42
CA ASP A 248 16.45 1.68 -20.11
C ASP A 248 16.66 2.70 -18.97
N GLU A 249 15.58 3.32 -18.47
CA GLU A 249 15.67 4.45 -17.53
C GLU A 249 14.69 4.29 -16.35
N PHE A 250 15.01 4.89 -15.21
CA PHE A 250 14.07 5.05 -14.10
C PHE A 250 13.22 6.30 -14.30
N SER A 251 12.04 6.35 -13.67
CA SER A 251 11.30 7.60 -13.55
C SER A 251 12.10 8.62 -12.74
N GLU A 252 11.80 9.92 -12.92
CA GLU A 252 12.46 10.99 -12.15
C GLU A 252 12.33 10.77 -10.64
N TYR A 253 11.18 10.23 -10.20
CA TYR A 253 10.93 9.93 -8.80
C TYR A 253 11.86 8.83 -8.27
N ILE A 254 11.92 7.67 -8.93
CA ILE A 254 12.81 6.58 -8.50
C ILE A 254 14.27 7.03 -8.57
N GLN A 255 14.66 7.78 -9.60
CA GLN A 255 16.01 8.32 -9.72
C GLN A 255 16.37 9.23 -8.54
N SER A 256 15.44 10.09 -8.10
CA SER A 256 15.65 10.93 -6.91
C SER A 256 15.86 10.12 -5.63
N LEU A 257 15.11 9.03 -5.44
CA LEU A 257 15.27 8.14 -4.28
C LEU A 257 16.63 7.44 -4.27
N ILE A 258 17.15 7.09 -5.46
CA ILE A 258 18.50 6.52 -5.61
C ILE A 258 19.56 7.58 -5.31
N ASP A 259 19.43 8.77 -5.90
CA ASP A 259 20.40 9.87 -5.77
C ASP A 259 20.52 10.35 -4.32
N ASP A 260 19.39 10.40 -3.60
CA ASP A 260 19.33 10.78 -2.18
C ASP A 260 19.71 9.63 -1.23
N GLY A 261 19.97 8.43 -1.76
CA GLY A 261 20.41 7.26 -1.00
C GLY A 261 19.32 6.59 -0.15
N HIS A 262 18.04 6.85 -0.46
CA HIS A 262 16.91 6.19 0.17
C HIS A 262 16.76 4.73 -0.28
N VAL A 263 17.20 4.41 -1.51
CA VAL A 263 17.19 3.04 -2.04
C VAL A 263 18.43 2.76 -2.89
N THR A 264 18.85 1.49 -2.95
CA THR A 264 19.92 1.07 -3.85
C THR A 264 19.41 0.91 -5.28
N TYR A 265 20.29 1.08 -6.27
CA TYR A 265 19.96 0.85 -7.68
C TYR A 265 19.38 -0.55 -7.92
N GLU A 266 20.00 -1.57 -7.32
CA GLU A 266 19.57 -2.97 -7.43
C GLU A 266 18.14 -3.15 -6.92
N LYS A 267 17.82 -2.64 -5.73
CA LYS A 267 16.48 -2.73 -5.16
C LYS A 267 15.45 -1.95 -5.98
N ALA A 268 15.81 -0.76 -6.47
CA ALA A 268 14.95 0.02 -7.36
C ALA A 268 14.67 -0.71 -8.68
N PHE A 269 15.66 -1.42 -9.22
CA PHE A 269 15.52 -2.22 -10.44
C PHE A 269 14.59 -3.42 -10.21
N GLU A 270 14.74 -4.15 -9.11
CA GLU A 270 13.82 -5.23 -8.72
C GLU A 270 12.37 -4.73 -8.65
N ILE A 271 12.13 -3.62 -7.94
CA ILE A 271 10.81 -3.03 -7.78
C ILE A 271 10.22 -2.61 -9.13
N LYS A 272 11.05 -2.02 -10.02
CA LYS A 272 10.65 -1.66 -11.38
C LYS A 272 10.18 -2.88 -12.18
N GLN A 273 10.92 -3.99 -12.15
CA GLN A 273 10.53 -5.21 -12.87
C GLN A 273 9.25 -5.81 -12.28
N GLN A 274 9.16 -5.90 -10.96
CA GLN A 274 7.99 -6.42 -10.27
C GLN A 274 6.72 -5.64 -10.64
N ILE A 275 6.74 -4.30 -10.58
CA ILE A 275 5.57 -3.48 -10.91
C ILE A 275 5.18 -3.63 -12.39
N ARG A 276 6.17 -3.73 -13.29
CA ARG A 276 5.91 -3.92 -14.72
C ARG A 276 5.15 -5.22 -14.99
N GLU A 277 5.60 -6.32 -14.40
CA GLU A 277 5.00 -7.64 -14.57
C GLU A 277 3.60 -7.72 -13.93
N GLU A 278 3.47 -7.19 -12.71
CA GLU A 278 2.20 -7.11 -12.01
C GLU A 278 1.19 -6.22 -12.77
N TYR A 279 1.64 -5.15 -13.41
CA TYR A 279 0.79 -4.32 -14.26
C TYR A 279 0.41 -5.02 -15.57
N GLU A 280 1.36 -5.65 -16.27
CA GLU A 280 1.11 -6.36 -17.53
C GLU A 280 0.19 -7.58 -17.37
N SER A 281 0.20 -8.21 -16.19
CA SER A 281 -0.71 -9.29 -15.83
C SER A 281 -2.10 -8.80 -15.42
N GLY A 282 -2.24 -7.53 -15.03
CA GLY A 282 -3.51 -6.95 -14.55
C GLY A 282 -3.68 -6.99 -13.02
N MET A 283 -2.64 -7.41 -12.28
CA MET A 283 -2.60 -7.35 -10.81
C MET A 283 -2.61 -5.92 -10.27
N ILE A 284 -2.19 -4.94 -11.09
CA ILE A 284 -2.17 -3.52 -10.74
C ILE A 284 -2.97 -2.75 -11.78
N LEU A 285 -3.77 -1.77 -11.32
CA LEU A 285 -4.49 -0.84 -12.17
C LEU A 285 -3.68 0.46 -12.32
N ASN A 286 -3.92 1.24 -13.37
CA ASN A 286 -3.24 2.52 -13.58
C ASN A 286 -3.36 3.45 -12.37
N GLU A 287 -4.54 3.43 -11.75
CA GLU A 287 -4.93 4.22 -10.60
C GLU A 287 -4.17 3.83 -9.32
N SER A 288 -3.63 2.59 -9.26
CA SER A 288 -2.98 2.04 -8.07
C SER A 288 -1.46 1.89 -8.18
N LEU A 289 -0.86 2.25 -9.32
CA LEU A 289 0.59 2.16 -9.58
C LEU A 289 1.45 2.86 -8.52
N LEU A 290 1.07 4.08 -8.11
CA LEU A 290 1.81 4.84 -7.08
C LEU A 290 1.74 4.18 -5.70
N ILE A 291 0.57 3.65 -5.33
CA ILE A 291 0.38 2.95 -4.05
C ILE A 291 1.26 1.71 -4.03
N ARG A 292 1.26 0.95 -5.14
CA ARG A 292 2.12 -0.23 -5.26
C ARG A 292 3.59 0.13 -5.14
N LEU A 293 4.03 1.18 -5.82
CA LEU A 293 5.41 1.65 -5.74
C LEU A 293 5.79 2.02 -4.30
N ALA A 294 4.97 2.79 -3.62
CA ALA A 294 5.22 3.18 -2.23
C ALA A 294 5.27 1.97 -1.29
N TYR A 295 4.33 1.03 -1.44
CA TYR A 295 4.28 -0.19 -0.64
C TYR A 295 5.57 -1.03 -0.77
N LEU A 296 6.12 -1.15 -1.98
CA LEU A 296 7.35 -1.92 -2.22
C LEU A 296 8.61 -1.23 -1.67
N PHE A 297 8.58 0.09 -1.47
CA PHE A 297 9.65 0.83 -0.81
C PHE A 297 9.52 0.84 0.72
N ASP A 298 8.30 0.78 1.27
CA ASP A 298 8.01 0.95 2.70
C ASP A 298 7.39 -0.32 3.31
N SER A 299 8.19 -1.40 3.40
CA SER A 299 7.72 -2.76 3.65
C SER A 299 7.35 -3.10 5.12
N ASN A 300 7.06 -2.12 5.98
CA ASN A 300 6.82 -2.35 7.42
C ASN A 300 5.53 -1.66 7.94
N LEU A 301 4.38 -1.97 7.36
CA LEU A 301 3.09 -1.55 7.90
C LEU A 301 2.41 -2.74 8.59
N GLU A 302 2.29 -2.68 9.93
CA GLU A 302 1.36 -3.55 10.66
C GLU A 302 -0.05 -2.91 10.64
N PRO A 303 -1.13 -3.70 10.46
CA PRO A 303 -2.48 -3.19 10.50
C PRO A 303 -2.83 -2.64 11.90
N SER A 304 -3.06 -1.33 11.99
CA SER A 304 -3.52 -0.66 13.20
C SER A 304 -5.05 -0.63 13.34
N ILE A 305 -5.79 -0.84 12.24
CA ILE A 305 -7.22 -0.54 12.15
C ILE A 305 -8.03 -1.80 11.78
N LYS A 306 -9.22 -1.95 12.41
CA LYS A 306 -10.17 -3.05 12.21
C LYS A 306 -11.55 -2.54 11.77
N SER A 307 -11.61 -1.52 10.92
CA SER A 307 -12.87 -0.88 10.54
C SER A 307 -13.68 -1.65 9.49
N HIS A 308 -13.10 -2.66 8.83
CA HIS A 308 -13.75 -3.41 7.74
C HIS A 308 -13.64 -4.92 7.97
N ASP A 309 -14.70 -5.66 7.62
CA ASP A 309 -14.76 -7.12 7.75
C ASP A 309 -13.94 -7.84 6.67
N ASP A 310 -13.77 -7.21 5.50
CA ASP A 310 -13.01 -7.76 4.39
C ASP A 310 -11.53 -7.40 4.50
N ILE A 311 -10.67 -8.33 4.06
CA ILE A 311 -9.21 -8.17 4.09
C ILE A 311 -8.63 -8.36 2.70
N CYS A 312 -7.62 -7.56 2.38
CA CYS A 312 -6.84 -7.69 1.17
C CYS A 312 -6.18 -9.07 1.14
N PRO A 313 -6.37 -9.86 0.06
CA PRO A 313 -5.78 -11.20 -0.04
C PRO A 313 -4.25 -11.19 -0.12
N TYR A 314 -3.65 -10.05 -0.48
CA TYR A 314 -2.21 -9.90 -0.63
C TYR A 314 -1.52 -9.43 0.66
N CYS A 315 -1.98 -8.31 1.24
CA CYS A 315 -1.32 -7.69 2.39
C CYS A 315 -2.06 -7.91 3.72
N SER A 316 -3.23 -8.58 3.70
CA SER A 316 -4.11 -8.79 4.87
C SER A 316 -4.60 -7.50 5.56
N MET A 317 -4.41 -6.33 4.94
CA MET A 317 -4.96 -5.07 5.43
C MET A 317 -6.45 -4.99 5.16
N PRO A 318 -7.25 -4.30 5.99
CA PRO A 318 -8.68 -4.11 5.76
C PRO A 318 -8.96 -3.48 4.39
N ILE A 319 -10.06 -3.85 3.74
CA ILE A 319 -10.51 -3.27 2.47
C ILE A 319 -12.02 -3.03 2.50
N ASP A 320 -12.50 -2.08 1.71
CA ASP A 320 -13.92 -1.95 1.43
C ASP A 320 -14.33 -2.85 0.28
N SER A 321 -15.52 -3.45 0.38
CA SER A 321 -16.05 -4.37 -0.64
C SER A 321 -16.36 -3.72 -1.99
N HIS A 322 -16.37 -2.38 -2.08
CA HIS A 322 -16.47 -1.65 -3.36
C HIS A 322 -15.11 -1.29 -3.96
N ASP A 323 -14.01 -1.47 -3.23
CA ASP A 323 -12.72 -1.05 -3.72
C ASP A 323 -12.26 -1.91 -4.90
N ARG A 324 -11.87 -1.26 -6.00
CA ARG A 324 -11.26 -1.95 -7.16
C ARG A 324 -9.82 -2.39 -6.89
N PHE A 325 -9.15 -1.78 -5.91
CA PHE A 325 -7.79 -2.13 -5.51
C PHE A 325 -7.56 -1.80 -4.05
N CYS A 326 -6.60 -2.47 -3.43
CA CYS A 326 -6.24 -2.24 -2.04
C CYS A 326 -5.50 -0.90 -1.89
N HIS A 327 -6.04 0.01 -1.07
CA HIS A 327 -5.40 1.31 -0.79
C HIS A 327 -4.07 1.21 -0.03
N PHE A 328 -3.75 0.04 0.53
CA PHE A 328 -2.48 -0.19 1.25
C PHE A 328 -1.37 -0.74 0.35
N CYS A 329 -1.66 -1.73 -0.49
CA CYS A 329 -0.64 -2.41 -1.30
C CYS A 329 -0.78 -2.22 -2.81
N GLY A 330 -1.85 -1.56 -3.26
CA GLY A 330 -2.09 -1.23 -4.67
C GLY A 330 -2.58 -2.38 -5.55
N ILE A 331 -2.82 -3.57 -5.00
CA ILE A 331 -3.29 -4.75 -5.76
C ILE A 331 -4.75 -4.60 -6.15
N ASN A 332 -5.06 -4.91 -7.41
CA ASN A 332 -6.41 -5.03 -7.97
C ASN A 332 -7.20 -6.11 -7.23
N LEU A 333 -8.34 -5.73 -6.63
CA LEU A 333 -9.21 -6.60 -5.84
C LEU A 333 -10.22 -7.36 -6.72
N ASP A 334 -10.49 -6.86 -7.92
CA ASP A 334 -11.29 -7.56 -8.95
C ASP A 334 -10.45 -8.64 -9.69
N TYR A 335 -9.19 -8.81 -9.31
CA TYR A 335 -8.25 -9.70 -9.98
C TYR A 335 -8.41 -11.14 -9.47
N ASP A 336 -8.67 -12.08 -10.38
CA ASP A 336 -8.94 -13.49 -10.06
C ASP A 336 -7.68 -14.19 -9.54
N ILE A 337 -7.68 -14.54 -8.25
CA ILE A 337 -6.58 -15.22 -7.56
C ILE A 337 -6.36 -16.65 -8.08
N ASP A 338 -7.38 -17.29 -8.63
CA ASP A 338 -7.22 -18.62 -9.23
C ASP A 338 -6.51 -18.52 -10.60
N GLU A 339 -6.76 -17.44 -11.34
CA GLU A 339 -6.04 -17.11 -12.58
C GLU A 339 -4.59 -16.66 -12.29
N ILE A 340 -4.33 -16.06 -11.12
CA ILE A 340 -2.98 -15.77 -10.59
C ILE A 340 -2.17 -17.04 -10.46
N GLN A 341 -2.66 -18.08 -9.76
CA GLN A 341 -1.83 -19.27 -9.57
C GLN A 341 -1.39 -19.84 -10.92
N GLU A 342 -2.28 -19.92 -11.90
CA GLU A 342 -1.93 -20.43 -13.23
C GLU A 342 -1.00 -19.50 -14.03
N ASN A 343 -1.17 -18.18 -13.93
CA ASN A 343 -0.36 -17.20 -14.69
C ASN A 343 0.99 -16.88 -14.03
N LEU A 344 1.07 -16.81 -12.69
CA LEU A 344 2.34 -16.73 -11.95
C LEU A 344 3.11 -18.06 -12.08
N ILE A 345 2.44 -19.21 -12.05
CA ILE A 345 3.09 -20.51 -12.36
C ILE A 345 3.56 -20.53 -13.83
N ARG A 346 2.78 -20.01 -14.79
CA ARG A 346 3.24 -19.87 -16.18
C ARG A 346 4.44 -18.93 -16.31
N PHE A 347 4.42 -17.83 -15.58
CA PHE A 347 5.45 -16.80 -15.60
C PHE A 347 6.78 -17.33 -15.02
N ILE A 348 6.74 -17.94 -13.82
CA ILE A 348 7.85 -18.68 -13.20
C ILE A 348 8.39 -19.75 -14.17
N ASN A 349 7.52 -20.36 -14.98
CA ASN A 349 7.91 -21.34 -16.00
C ASN A 349 8.44 -20.73 -17.32
N THR A 350 8.33 -19.42 -17.53
CA THR A 350 8.82 -18.70 -18.72
C THR A 350 10.09 -17.87 -18.48
N SER A 351 10.40 -17.44 -17.25
CA SER A 351 11.66 -16.79 -16.84
C SER A 351 12.73 -17.81 -16.41
N LYS A 352 13.02 -18.76 -17.32
CA LYS A 352 13.70 -20.04 -17.03
C LYS A 352 15.24 -20.06 -16.95
N SER A 353 15.96 -18.95 -17.10
CA SER A 353 17.44 -19.01 -17.05
C SER A 353 18.01 -18.82 -15.64
N ASP A 354 17.46 -17.89 -14.85
CA ASP A 354 18.12 -17.47 -13.60
C ASP A 354 17.44 -18.11 -12.37
N PHE A 355 16.15 -18.45 -12.45
CA PHE A 355 15.42 -19.10 -11.35
C PHE A 355 15.72 -20.61 -11.20
N GLU A 356 16.12 -21.31 -12.28
CA GLU A 356 16.49 -22.73 -12.21
C GLU A 356 17.76 -22.98 -11.39
N GLU A 357 18.70 -22.04 -11.36
CA GLU A 357 19.95 -22.15 -10.60
C GLU A 357 19.72 -21.93 -9.09
N ASP A 358 18.96 -20.89 -8.73
CA ASP A 358 18.63 -20.58 -7.33
C ASP A 358 17.74 -21.65 -6.69
N ILE A 359 16.72 -22.16 -7.40
CA ILE A 359 15.85 -23.19 -6.84
C ILE A 359 16.58 -24.52 -6.66
N ARG A 360 17.53 -24.87 -7.55
CA ARG A 360 18.35 -26.08 -7.40
C ARG A 360 19.25 -26.00 -6.18
N PHE A 361 19.87 -24.84 -5.97
CA PHE A 361 20.67 -24.58 -4.77
C PHE A 361 19.83 -24.75 -3.50
N ILE A 362 18.62 -24.17 -3.47
CA ILE A 362 17.73 -24.26 -2.31
C ILE A 362 17.24 -25.69 -2.08
N MET A 363 16.85 -26.41 -3.14
CA MET A 363 16.49 -27.83 -3.07
C MET A 363 17.65 -28.68 -2.52
N TYR A 364 18.89 -28.41 -2.95
CA TYR A 364 20.07 -29.10 -2.43
C TYR A 364 20.24 -28.86 -0.93
N LYS A 365 20.17 -27.60 -0.47
CA LYS A 365 20.31 -27.26 0.95
C LYS A 365 19.22 -27.92 1.80
N PHE A 366 17.97 -27.92 1.34
CA PHE A 366 16.89 -28.61 2.03
C PHE A 366 17.14 -30.12 2.13
N LEU A 367 17.39 -30.78 1.00
CA LEU A 367 17.62 -32.23 0.96
C LEU A 367 18.84 -32.62 1.80
N LYS A 368 19.88 -31.78 1.84
CA LYS A 368 21.06 -31.99 2.69
C LYS A 368 20.71 -31.96 4.17
N LEU A 369 19.93 -30.98 4.64
CA LEU A 369 19.45 -30.93 6.03
C LEU A 369 18.67 -32.19 6.39
N ILE A 370 17.79 -32.65 5.51
CA ILE A 370 17.03 -33.89 5.74
C ILE A 370 17.98 -35.11 5.77
N ASN A 371 18.97 -35.18 4.87
CA ASN A 371 19.96 -36.25 4.84
C ASN A 371 20.82 -36.28 6.12
N GLU A 372 21.11 -35.10 6.70
CA GLU A 372 21.78 -34.91 7.98
C GLU A 372 20.88 -35.21 9.20
N LYS A 373 19.64 -35.68 8.95
CA LYS A 373 18.64 -36.04 9.96
C LYS A 373 18.16 -34.87 10.80
N ILE A 374 18.18 -33.66 10.24
CA ILE A 374 17.49 -32.51 10.79
C ILE A 374 15.99 -32.74 10.68
N GLU A 375 15.24 -32.33 11.71
CA GLU A 375 13.77 -32.44 11.73
C GLU A 375 13.16 -31.62 10.60
N ILE A 376 12.18 -32.19 9.89
CA ILE A 376 11.58 -31.59 8.69
C ILE A 376 11.06 -30.18 8.98
N ASP A 377 10.35 -29.99 10.10
CA ASP A 377 9.78 -28.69 10.47
C ASP A 377 10.87 -27.63 10.69
N TYR A 378 12.02 -28.01 11.24
CA TYR A 378 13.16 -27.12 11.42
C TYR A 378 13.90 -26.86 10.10
N ALA A 379 14.02 -27.87 9.23
CA ALA A 379 14.57 -27.71 7.90
C ALA A 379 13.71 -26.76 7.05
N ILE A 380 12.38 -26.87 7.14
CA ILE A 380 11.42 -25.94 6.52
C ILE A 380 11.67 -24.52 7.02
N PHE A 381 11.61 -24.32 8.34
CA PHE A 381 11.85 -23.01 8.96
C PHE A 381 13.19 -22.40 8.54
N THR A 382 14.25 -23.20 8.45
CA THR A 382 15.58 -22.76 8.04
C THR A 382 15.60 -22.30 6.59
N ILE A 383 14.89 -22.99 5.70
CA ILE A 383 14.86 -22.64 4.28
C ILE A 383 13.98 -21.41 4.04
N GLU A 384 12.80 -21.35 4.65
CA GLU A 384 11.87 -20.21 4.49
C GLU A 384 12.52 -18.90 4.93
N ASN A 385 13.23 -18.90 6.07
CA ASN A 385 13.90 -17.70 6.59
C ASN A 385 15.15 -17.27 5.81
N ASN A 386 15.94 -18.23 5.31
CA ASN A 386 17.22 -17.89 4.68
C ASN A 386 17.10 -17.62 3.18
N TYR A 387 16.05 -18.11 2.53
CA TYR A 387 15.91 -18.09 1.07
C TYR A 387 14.59 -17.51 0.57
N ASN A 388 13.76 -16.94 1.45
CA ASN A 388 12.51 -16.26 1.11
C ASN A 388 11.59 -17.07 0.17
N ILE A 389 11.53 -18.38 0.35
CA ILE A 389 10.68 -19.31 -0.39
C ILE A 389 9.73 -20.02 0.57
N SER A 390 8.45 -20.13 0.24
CA SER A 390 7.50 -20.88 1.07
C SER A 390 7.68 -22.40 0.93
N TRP A 391 7.34 -23.15 1.97
CA TRP A 391 7.35 -24.60 1.94
C TRP A 391 6.47 -25.18 0.82
N SER A 392 5.32 -24.58 0.56
CA SER A 392 4.43 -25.03 -0.52
C SER A 392 5.14 -25.03 -1.88
N ASN A 393 5.92 -23.98 -2.16
CA ASN A 393 6.63 -23.81 -3.43
C ASN A 393 7.83 -24.76 -3.51
N LEU A 394 8.64 -24.82 -2.45
CA LEU A 394 9.78 -25.74 -2.38
C LEU A 394 9.32 -27.20 -2.51
N ARG A 395 8.25 -27.57 -1.80
CA ARG A 395 7.67 -28.92 -1.84
C ARG A 395 7.19 -29.28 -3.23
N TYR A 396 6.50 -28.37 -3.92
CA TYR A 396 6.07 -28.58 -5.30
C TYR A 396 7.26 -28.93 -6.20
N CYS A 397 8.34 -28.15 -6.16
CA CYS A 397 9.54 -28.42 -6.97
C CYS A 397 10.17 -29.78 -6.60
N LEU A 398 10.35 -30.06 -5.31
CA LEU A 398 10.93 -31.32 -4.87
C LEU A 398 10.08 -32.54 -5.28
N GLU A 399 8.76 -32.43 -5.27
CA GLU A 399 7.83 -33.48 -5.72
C GLU A 399 7.81 -33.60 -7.25
N GLU A 400 7.85 -32.49 -7.99
CA GLU A 400 7.89 -32.44 -9.45
C GLU A 400 9.13 -33.15 -10.02
N TYR A 401 10.31 -32.82 -9.48
CA TYR A 401 11.57 -33.50 -9.85
C TYR A 401 11.67 -34.92 -9.25
N GLY A 402 10.74 -35.26 -8.36
CA GLY A 402 10.67 -36.55 -7.68
C GLY A 402 11.83 -36.78 -6.73
N TYR A 403 12.38 -35.72 -6.13
CA TYR A 403 13.48 -35.77 -5.14
C TYR A 403 12.99 -36.01 -3.72
N PHE A 404 11.76 -35.60 -3.41
CA PHE A 404 11.18 -35.73 -2.08
C PHE A 404 9.71 -36.15 -2.20
N LEU A 405 9.32 -37.20 -1.47
CA LEU A 405 7.95 -37.73 -1.46
C LEU A 405 7.61 -38.29 -0.08
N ASN A 406 6.39 -38.03 0.38
CA ASN A 406 5.86 -38.53 1.66
C ASN A 406 6.77 -38.25 2.88
N GLY A 407 7.43 -37.08 2.90
CA GLY A 407 8.33 -36.71 4.00
C GLY A 407 9.70 -37.38 3.94
N SER A 408 10.11 -37.93 2.80
CA SER A 408 11.39 -38.61 2.65
C SER A 408 12.09 -38.31 1.32
N ILE A 409 13.43 -38.29 1.35
CA ILE A 409 14.27 -38.18 0.13
C ILE A 409 14.12 -39.47 -0.68
N THR A 410 13.89 -39.34 -1.99
CA THR A 410 13.81 -40.48 -2.91
C THR A 410 15.20 -40.90 -3.40
N GLU A 411 15.28 -42.02 -4.13
CA GLU A 411 16.52 -42.42 -4.81
C GLU A 411 17.06 -41.33 -5.76
N LYS A 412 16.18 -40.69 -6.54
CA LYS A 412 16.55 -39.53 -7.38
C LYS A 412 17.04 -38.33 -6.56
N GLY A 413 16.47 -38.11 -5.38
CA GLY A 413 16.93 -37.05 -4.48
C GLY A 413 18.33 -37.29 -3.95
N TYR A 414 18.68 -38.55 -3.66
CA TYR A 414 20.06 -38.92 -3.32
C TYR A 414 21.01 -38.77 -4.50
N GLU A 415 20.62 -39.20 -5.70
CA GLU A 415 21.41 -39.00 -6.92
C GLU A 415 21.66 -37.51 -7.19
N PHE A 416 20.65 -36.66 -6.97
CA PHE A 416 20.78 -35.21 -7.07
C PHE A 416 21.77 -34.64 -6.05
N LEU A 417 21.67 -35.03 -4.77
CA LEU A 417 22.61 -34.61 -3.72
C LEU A 417 24.06 -34.99 -4.05
N ASP A 418 24.28 -36.21 -4.55
CA ASP A 418 25.62 -36.74 -4.82
C ASP A 418 26.23 -36.22 -6.13
N SER A 419 25.42 -35.61 -7.00
CA SER A 419 25.85 -35.06 -8.30
C SER A 419 25.86 -33.53 -8.37
N HIS A 420 25.34 -32.84 -7.34
CA HIS A 420 25.30 -31.38 -7.29
C HIS A 420 26.72 -30.76 -7.15
N PRO A 421 27.07 -29.68 -7.85
CA PRO A 421 28.39 -29.03 -7.73
C PRO A 421 28.73 -28.64 -6.29
N LEU A 422 27.76 -28.10 -5.55
CA LEU A 422 27.94 -27.72 -4.14
C LEU A 422 28.39 -28.89 -3.24
N HIS A 423 27.99 -30.13 -3.53
CA HIS A 423 28.48 -31.29 -2.79
C HIS A 423 29.99 -31.41 -2.88
N PHE A 424 30.56 -31.25 -4.07
CA PHE A 424 32.00 -31.37 -4.28
C PHE A 424 32.75 -30.15 -3.76
N TRP A 425 32.17 -28.96 -3.93
CA TRP A 425 32.75 -27.72 -3.42
C TRP A 425 32.91 -27.76 -1.89
N GLU A 426 31.87 -28.20 -1.17
CA GLU A 426 31.90 -28.36 0.29
C GLU A 426 32.78 -29.55 0.71
N LYS A 427 32.70 -30.69 0.03
CA LYS A 427 33.47 -31.91 0.35
C LYS A 427 34.97 -31.71 0.25
N TYR A 428 35.42 -30.89 -0.71
CA TYR A 428 36.84 -30.64 -0.96
C TYR A 428 37.32 -29.30 -0.40
N HIS A 429 36.49 -28.60 0.38
CA HIS A 429 36.83 -27.30 0.98
C HIS A 429 37.36 -26.30 -0.05
N MET A 430 36.64 -26.18 -1.17
CA MET A 430 36.98 -25.30 -2.29
C MET A 430 36.63 -23.83 -2.00
N ASP A 431 36.58 -23.43 -0.72
CA ASP A 431 36.17 -22.10 -0.25
C ASP A 431 37.03 -20.95 -0.80
N ILE A 432 38.24 -21.28 -1.27
CA ILE A 432 39.21 -20.33 -1.86
C ILE A 432 38.96 -20.02 -3.34
N VAL A 433 38.04 -20.74 -4.00
CA VAL A 433 37.63 -20.46 -5.39
C VAL A 433 36.18 -20.00 -5.43
N ASN A 434 35.87 -19.08 -6.36
CA ASN A 434 34.52 -18.57 -6.55
C ASN A 434 33.57 -19.73 -6.92
N TYR A 435 32.49 -19.89 -6.15
CA TYR A 435 31.51 -20.97 -6.34
C TYR A 435 30.76 -20.83 -7.66
N THR A 436 30.32 -19.62 -8.02
CA THR A 436 29.62 -19.36 -9.29
C THR A 436 30.47 -19.77 -10.48
N ASP A 437 31.75 -19.38 -10.53
CA ASP A 437 32.67 -19.76 -11.61
C ASP A 437 32.89 -21.29 -11.68
N PHE A 438 32.91 -21.96 -10.52
CA PHE A 438 33.04 -23.40 -10.42
C PHE A 438 31.77 -24.13 -10.89
N GLU A 439 30.60 -23.67 -10.44
CA GLU A 439 29.29 -24.19 -10.80
C GLU A 439 29.05 -24.08 -12.31
N ASP A 440 29.33 -22.92 -12.87
CA ASP A 440 29.31 -22.65 -14.31
C ASP A 440 30.16 -23.67 -15.08
N TYR A 441 31.40 -23.87 -14.62
CA TYR A 441 32.30 -24.83 -15.24
C TYR A 441 31.79 -26.26 -15.10
N PHE A 442 31.27 -26.62 -13.93
CA PHE A 442 30.80 -27.95 -13.61
C PHE A 442 29.60 -28.37 -14.47
N TYR A 443 28.68 -27.44 -14.74
CA TYR A 443 27.52 -27.68 -15.62
C TYR A 443 27.85 -27.61 -17.10
N LYS A 444 28.87 -26.82 -17.51
CA LYS A 444 29.32 -26.75 -18.92
C LYS A 444 30.04 -28.01 -19.42
N HIS A 445 30.42 -28.93 -18.53
CA HIS A 445 31.20 -30.15 -18.88
C HIS A 445 30.52 -31.45 -18.39
N PRO A 446 29.24 -31.69 -18.72
CA PRO A 446 28.48 -32.84 -18.22
C PRO A 446 29.05 -34.20 -18.63
N GLU A 447 29.88 -34.25 -19.68
CA GLU A 447 30.54 -35.44 -20.20
C GLU A 447 31.71 -35.95 -19.35
N ILE A 448 32.29 -35.08 -18.51
CA ILE A 448 33.39 -35.42 -17.61
C ILE A 448 32.79 -35.98 -16.31
N ASN A 449 33.40 -36.96 -15.65
CA ASN A 449 32.89 -37.39 -14.35
C ASN A 449 33.06 -36.26 -13.30
N PRO A 450 32.20 -36.18 -12.27
CA PRO A 450 32.22 -35.07 -11.30
C PRO A 450 33.56 -34.78 -10.62
N ILE A 451 34.33 -35.82 -10.29
CA ILE A 451 35.63 -35.65 -9.61
C ILE A 451 36.66 -35.07 -10.59
N ASP A 452 36.70 -35.56 -11.82
CA ASP A 452 37.57 -35.03 -12.87
C ASP A 452 37.19 -33.59 -13.24
N ARG A 453 35.92 -33.19 -13.15
CA ARG A 453 35.52 -31.78 -13.29
C ARG A 453 36.15 -30.90 -12.22
N CYS A 454 36.16 -31.37 -10.97
CA CYS A 454 36.77 -30.63 -9.86
C CYS A 454 38.28 -30.46 -10.08
N LEU A 455 38.97 -31.55 -10.45
CA LEU A 455 40.40 -31.52 -10.78
C LEU A 455 40.69 -30.56 -11.95
N ASN A 456 39.99 -30.71 -13.07
CA ASN A 456 40.22 -29.88 -14.25
C ASN A 456 39.92 -28.39 -13.99
N TYR A 457 38.97 -28.08 -13.11
CA TYR A 457 38.70 -26.70 -12.69
C TYR A 457 39.84 -26.14 -11.85
N LEU A 458 40.28 -26.88 -10.82
CA LEU A 458 41.33 -26.46 -9.91
C LEU A 458 42.71 -26.39 -10.59
N GLU A 459 42.97 -27.21 -11.61
CA GLU A 459 44.22 -27.19 -12.37
C GLU A 459 44.46 -25.86 -13.12
N LYS A 460 43.43 -25.02 -13.28
CA LYS A 460 43.58 -23.63 -13.78
C LYS A 460 44.34 -22.72 -12.81
N PHE A 461 44.46 -23.13 -11.56
CA PHE A 461 45.04 -22.35 -10.47
C PHE A 461 46.24 -23.06 -9.81
N GLU A 462 46.92 -23.98 -10.50
CA GLU A 462 48.06 -24.78 -9.99
C GLU A 462 49.22 -23.99 -9.36
N ASN A 463 49.30 -22.68 -9.62
CA ASN A 463 50.33 -21.82 -9.02
C ASN A 463 50.00 -21.40 -7.57
N ASP A 464 48.81 -21.73 -7.07
CA ASP A 464 48.40 -21.48 -5.69
C ASP A 464 48.71 -22.71 -4.80
N GLU A 465 49.41 -22.47 -3.69
CA GLU A 465 49.89 -23.51 -2.76
C GLU A 465 48.73 -24.24 -2.07
N TYR A 466 47.64 -23.53 -1.74
CA TYR A 466 46.46 -24.10 -1.11
C TYR A 466 45.63 -24.93 -2.10
N ILE A 467 45.51 -24.47 -3.35
CA ILE A 467 44.81 -25.23 -4.39
C ILE A 467 45.58 -26.51 -4.73
N SER A 468 46.92 -26.46 -4.73
CA SER A 468 47.76 -27.64 -4.91
C SER A 468 47.51 -28.70 -3.83
N GLU A 469 47.28 -28.30 -2.57
CA GLU A 469 46.92 -29.20 -1.48
C GLU A 469 45.54 -29.84 -1.68
N ILE A 470 44.53 -29.06 -2.13
CA ILE A 470 43.19 -29.57 -2.46
C ILE A 470 43.26 -30.60 -3.60
N ILE A 471 44.01 -30.32 -4.67
CA ILE A 471 44.21 -31.24 -5.80
C ILE A 471 44.84 -32.55 -5.32
N LEU A 472 45.87 -32.49 -4.47
CA LEU A 472 46.49 -33.68 -3.89
C LEU A 472 45.52 -34.49 -3.02
N ASN A 473 44.69 -33.80 -2.22
CA ASN A 473 43.67 -34.42 -1.39
C ASN A 473 42.63 -35.17 -2.24
N ILE A 474 42.12 -34.54 -3.30
CA ILE A 474 41.18 -35.18 -4.24
C ILE A 474 41.83 -36.42 -4.88
N LYS A 475 43.06 -36.28 -5.41
CA LYS A 475 43.80 -37.38 -6.06
C LYS A 475 44.12 -38.53 -5.10
N SER A 476 44.23 -38.27 -3.80
CA SER A 476 44.50 -39.30 -2.77
C SER A 476 43.27 -40.09 -2.31
N ASN A 477 42.07 -39.56 -2.56
CA ASN A 477 40.78 -40.16 -2.18
C ASN A 477 40.02 -40.82 -3.35
N LEU A 478 40.64 -40.84 -4.54
CA LEU A 478 40.25 -41.64 -5.71
C LEU A 478 40.80 -43.07 -5.59
#